data_AF-A0A959D3W3-F1
#
_entry.id   AF-A0A959D3W3-F1
#
_cell.length_a   1.000
_cell.length_b   1.000
_cell.length_c   1.000
_cell.angle_alpha   90.00
_cell.angle_beta   90.00
_cell.angle_gamma   90.00
#
_symmetry.space_group_name_H-M   'P 1'
#
loop_
_entity.id
_entity.type
_entity.pdbx_description
1 polymer ?
#
loop_
_entity_poly.entity_id
_entity_poly.type
_entity_poly.pdbx_seq_one_letter_code
_entity_poly.pdbx_strand_id
1 'polypeptide(L)'
;DVREEPRGDILRKDIAIGPGQASDTITLNYSGILSGSNPIRLEWGEGNVQVGKVVNWNIRSPGAIKWETVDLSRFLNDNVTKIFQHRYESPRASSPTVQIPLQGIGNWCYPLVNANIDDSGLRALAGEDGVFETPEGIPFATPGPGLENNIVFTSLWDNFPEEITIPLSGKASHAYLLMAGSTNPMQSRFDNGIVEVEYEDGAKTELPLRNP
;
A
#
# COMPACT_ATOMS: atom_id res chain seq x y z
N ASP A 1 12.80 -20.37 -16.55
CA ASP A 1 12.87 -21.40 -15.50
C ASP A 1 13.99 -21.04 -14.55
N VAL A 2 13.75 -20.03 -13.70
CA VAL A 2 14.65 -19.65 -12.61
C VAL A 2 13.84 -19.97 -11.37
N ARG A 3 14.09 -21.14 -10.79
CA ARG A 3 13.58 -21.47 -9.46
C ARG A 3 14.30 -20.53 -8.49
N GLU A 4 13.72 -19.38 -8.18
CA GLU A 4 14.19 -18.60 -7.04
C GLU A 4 14.17 -19.50 -5.82
N GLU A 5 15.32 -19.64 -5.15
CA GLU A 5 15.36 -20.28 -3.85
C GLU A 5 14.41 -19.55 -2.90
N PRO A 6 13.65 -20.28 -2.06
CA PRO A 6 12.71 -19.65 -1.14
C PRO A 6 13.46 -18.71 -0.20
N ARG A 7 13.27 -17.40 -0.38
CA ARG A 7 13.77 -16.36 0.53
C ARG A 7 12.87 -16.34 1.77
N GLY A 8 13.18 -17.17 2.76
CA GLY A 8 12.44 -17.22 4.03
C GLY A 8 12.78 -18.45 4.88
N ASP A 9 12.23 -18.48 6.10
CA ASP A 9 12.39 -19.61 7.00
C ASP A 9 11.60 -20.83 6.48
N ILE A 10 12.26 -21.99 6.44
CA ILE A 10 11.67 -23.23 5.95
C ILE A 10 11.21 -24.06 7.14
N LEU A 11 9.91 -24.29 7.24
CA LEU A 11 9.32 -25.22 8.20
C LEU A 11 8.95 -26.53 7.49
N ARG A 12 9.36 -27.66 8.07
CA ARG A 12 9.02 -29.00 7.56
C ARG A 12 8.15 -29.72 8.57
N LYS A 13 7.12 -30.40 8.07
CA LYS A 13 6.23 -31.25 8.87
C LYS A 13 5.83 -32.46 8.05
N ASP A 14 6.08 -33.65 8.59
CA ASP A 14 5.65 -34.89 7.97
C ASP A 14 4.16 -35.11 8.25
N ILE A 15 3.39 -35.40 7.19
CA ILE A 15 1.95 -35.59 7.25
C ILE A 15 1.59 -36.82 6.42
N ALA A 16 0.84 -37.75 7.01
CA ALA A 16 0.28 -38.89 6.30
C ALA A 16 -1.21 -38.64 6.00
N ILE A 17 -1.57 -38.60 4.72
CA ILE A 17 -2.96 -38.39 4.27
C ILE A 17 -3.35 -39.60 3.43
N GLY A 18 -4.46 -40.26 3.79
CA GLY A 18 -5.01 -41.36 3.01
C GLY A 18 -5.63 -40.90 1.68
N PRO A 19 -5.76 -41.77 0.67
CA PRO A 19 -6.40 -41.42 -0.60
C PRO A 19 -7.82 -40.88 -0.40
N GLY A 20 -8.08 -39.68 -0.94
CA GLY A 20 -9.40 -39.03 -0.84
C GLY A 20 -9.77 -38.49 0.55
N GLN A 21 -8.85 -38.52 1.51
CA GLN A 21 -9.06 -37.97 2.86
C GLN A 21 -8.55 -36.53 2.93
N ALA A 22 -9.21 -35.70 3.74
CA ALA A 22 -8.64 -34.43 4.18
C ALA A 22 -7.62 -34.68 5.29
N SER A 23 -6.57 -33.87 5.38
CA SER A 23 -5.71 -33.87 6.56
C SER A 23 -6.45 -33.25 7.75
N ASP A 24 -5.97 -33.54 8.96
CA ASP A 24 -6.26 -32.70 10.11
C ASP A 24 -5.74 -31.28 9.89
N THR A 25 -6.20 -30.33 10.71
CA THR A 25 -5.71 -28.95 10.69
C THR A 25 -4.21 -28.91 10.98
N ILE A 26 -3.44 -28.42 10.00
CA ILE A 26 -1.99 -28.28 10.13
C ILE A 26 -1.71 -26.96 10.84
N THR A 27 -1.34 -27.03 12.11
CA THR A 27 -0.81 -25.88 12.83
C THR A 27 0.72 -25.83 12.70
N LEU A 28 1.24 -24.69 12.25
CA LEU A 28 2.66 -24.37 12.21
C LEU A 28 2.92 -23.22 13.20
N ASN A 29 3.78 -23.47 14.19
CA ASN A 29 4.20 -22.42 15.13
C ASN A 29 5.37 -21.66 14.49
N TYR A 30 5.08 -20.46 13.99
CA TYR A 30 6.08 -19.57 13.42
C TYR A 30 6.00 -18.22 14.10
N SER A 31 7.10 -17.79 14.71
CA SER A 31 7.18 -16.53 15.44
C SER A 31 7.87 -15.43 14.64
N GLY A 32 8.14 -15.61 13.34
CA GLY A 32 8.74 -14.59 12.48
C GLY A 32 7.74 -13.83 11.61
N ILE A 33 6.43 -13.94 11.90
CA ILE A 33 5.39 -13.22 11.16
C ILE A 33 5.47 -11.73 11.53
N LEU A 34 5.53 -10.88 10.51
CA LEU A 34 5.48 -9.42 10.68
C LEU A 34 4.05 -8.91 10.53
N SER A 35 3.74 -7.77 11.13
CA SER A 35 2.44 -7.12 10.91
C SER A 35 2.22 -6.85 9.41
N GLY A 36 1.02 -7.10 8.91
CA GLY A 36 0.67 -6.91 7.51
C GLY A 36 0.66 -8.20 6.68
N SER A 37 1.20 -8.13 5.46
CA SER A 37 1.09 -9.18 4.44
C SER A 37 2.33 -10.08 4.41
N ASN A 38 2.17 -11.36 4.72
CA ASN A 38 3.26 -12.34 4.76
C ASN A 38 3.02 -13.40 3.66
N PRO A 39 3.88 -13.51 2.63
CA PRO A 39 3.77 -14.56 1.63
C PRO A 39 4.09 -15.92 2.26
N ILE A 40 3.33 -16.93 1.90
CA ILE A 40 3.56 -18.31 2.31
C ILE A 40 3.70 -19.20 1.09
N ARG A 41 4.64 -20.15 1.15
CA ARG A 41 4.86 -21.14 0.10
C ARG A 41 4.80 -22.52 0.71
N LEU A 42 3.82 -23.30 0.29
CA LEU A 42 3.60 -24.68 0.71
C LEU A 42 4.11 -25.60 -0.41
N GLU A 43 4.92 -26.59 -0.05
CA GLU A 43 5.36 -27.65 -0.96
C GLU A 43 5.03 -29.00 -0.37
N TRP A 44 4.55 -29.95 -1.18
CA TRP A 44 4.29 -31.31 -0.74
C TRP A 44 4.45 -32.36 -1.85
N GLY A 45 4.84 -33.58 -1.47
CA GLY A 45 5.12 -34.66 -2.42
C GLY A 45 6.16 -34.27 -3.47
N GLU A 46 6.15 -34.95 -4.60
CA GLU A 46 7.04 -34.62 -5.72
C GLU A 46 6.45 -33.50 -6.57
N GLY A 47 6.90 -32.26 -6.30
CA GLY A 47 6.69 -31.11 -7.19
C GLY A 47 5.40 -30.32 -6.99
N ASN A 48 4.54 -30.65 -6.02
CA ASN A 48 3.36 -29.82 -5.75
C ASN A 48 3.76 -28.58 -4.95
N VAL A 49 3.31 -27.42 -5.41
CA VAL A 49 3.58 -26.13 -4.78
C VAL A 49 2.31 -25.30 -4.78
N GLN A 50 2.02 -24.65 -3.65
CA GLN A 50 0.98 -23.65 -3.53
C GLN A 50 1.54 -22.40 -2.85
N VAL A 51 1.32 -21.25 -3.47
CA VAL A 51 1.67 -19.95 -2.90
C VAL A 51 0.40 -19.30 -2.38
N GLY A 52 0.48 -18.71 -1.19
CA GLY A 52 -0.60 -17.97 -0.56
C GLY A 52 -0.07 -16.77 0.19
N LYS A 53 -0.96 -16.09 0.90
CA LYS A 53 -0.64 -14.93 1.73
C LYS A 53 -1.43 -14.99 3.02
N VAL A 54 -0.77 -14.72 4.14
CA VAL A 54 -1.42 -14.48 5.43
C VAL A 54 -1.38 -12.98 5.70
N VAL A 55 -2.54 -12.37 5.97
CA VAL A 55 -2.63 -10.95 6.33
C VAL A 55 -3.04 -10.84 7.78
N ASN A 56 -2.20 -10.22 8.60
CA ASN A 56 -2.51 -9.98 9.99
C ASN A 56 -1.90 -8.65 10.46
N TRP A 57 -2.74 -7.65 10.66
CA TRP A 57 -2.35 -6.33 11.18
C TRP A 57 -2.47 -6.23 12.71
N ASN A 58 -2.99 -7.26 13.38
CA ASN A 58 -3.27 -7.23 14.82
C ASN A 58 -2.15 -7.86 15.65
N ILE A 59 -0.93 -7.91 15.11
CA ILE A 59 0.25 -8.46 15.78
C ILE A 59 1.33 -7.40 15.83
N ARG A 60 2.03 -7.33 16.96
CA ARG A 60 3.27 -6.57 17.03
C ARG A 60 4.38 -7.43 16.45
N SER A 61 5.15 -6.85 15.53
CA SER A 61 6.22 -7.58 14.87
C SER A 61 7.29 -7.99 15.91
N PRO A 62 7.73 -9.26 15.93
CA PRO A 62 8.57 -9.80 16.99
C PRO A 62 10.06 -9.47 16.83
N GLY A 63 10.76 -9.25 17.95
CA GLY A 63 12.22 -9.10 17.99
C GLY A 63 12.74 -7.71 17.63
N ALA A 64 14.06 -7.62 17.40
CA ALA A 64 14.74 -6.38 16.99
C ALA A 64 14.66 -6.22 15.47
N ILE A 65 13.60 -5.59 14.99
CA ILE A 65 13.40 -5.29 13.58
C ILE A 65 14.14 -3.99 13.25
N LYS A 66 14.94 -4.02 12.18
CA LYS A 66 15.52 -2.80 11.64
C LYS A 66 14.51 -2.14 10.72
N TRP A 67 14.04 -0.97 11.14
CA TRP A 67 13.22 -0.09 10.31
C TRP A 67 14.07 0.92 9.55
N GLU A 68 13.64 1.25 8.35
CA GLU A 68 14.24 2.30 7.53
C GLU A 68 13.10 3.06 6.85
N THR A 69 12.98 4.36 7.18
CA THR A 69 12.01 5.24 6.55
C THR A 69 12.58 5.84 5.28
N VAL A 70 11.77 5.93 4.24
CA VAL A 70 12.16 6.59 2.98
C VAL A 70 11.90 8.09 3.10
N ASP A 71 12.92 8.91 2.87
CA ASP A 71 12.77 10.36 2.82
C ASP A 71 12.04 10.78 1.53
N LEU A 72 10.81 11.28 1.72
CA LEU A 72 9.95 11.76 0.64
C LEU A 72 10.00 13.27 0.46
N SER A 73 10.74 14.02 1.29
CA SER A 73 10.68 15.49 1.38
C SER A 73 10.73 16.20 0.02
N ARG A 74 11.64 15.79 -0.87
CA ARG A 74 11.81 16.35 -2.23
C ARG A 74 10.69 16.01 -3.22
N PHE A 75 9.86 15.01 -2.90
CA PHE A 75 8.76 14.54 -3.74
C PHE A 75 7.40 15.06 -3.29
N LEU A 76 7.29 15.58 -2.05
CA LEU A 76 6.05 16.11 -1.49
C LEU A 76 5.60 17.33 -2.32
N ASN A 77 4.54 17.14 -3.08
CA ASN A 77 4.06 18.14 -4.05
C ASN A 77 2.80 18.87 -3.56
N ASP A 78 2.15 18.40 -2.49
CA ASP A 78 1.07 19.15 -1.85
C ASP A 78 0.75 18.69 -0.42
N ASN A 79 -0.33 19.23 0.14
CA ASN A 79 -0.92 18.84 1.41
C ASN A 79 -2.20 18.01 1.17
N VAL A 80 -2.32 16.87 1.85
CA VAL A 80 -3.46 15.94 1.73
C VAL A 80 -4.81 16.61 2.01
N THR A 81 -4.84 17.64 2.86
CA THR A 81 -6.05 18.39 3.20
C THR A 81 -6.66 19.13 2.00
N LYS A 82 -5.87 19.36 0.94
CA LYS A 82 -6.28 20.07 -0.26
C LYS A 82 -6.82 19.17 -1.37
N ILE A 83 -6.89 17.84 -1.18
CA ILE A 83 -7.36 16.91 -2.21
C ILE A 83 -8.70 17.28 -2.85
N PHE A 84 -9.62 17.92 -2.10
CA PHE A 84 -10.92 18.39 -2.64
C PHE A 84 -11.02 19.92 -2.76
N GLN A 85 -9.88 20.62 -2.72
CA GLN A 85 -9.75 22.06 -2.86
C GLN A 85 -9.15 22.46 -4.23
N HIS A 86 -8.55 21.51 -4.95
CA HIS A 86 -8.08 21.71 -6.32
C HIS A 86 -9.24 21.76 -7.32
N ARG A 87 -8.96 22.32 -8.51
CA ARG A 87 -9.81 22.18 -9.70
C ARG A 87 -9.20 21.15 -10.65
N TYR A 88 -9.82 19.99 -10.72
CA TYR A 88 -9.53 18.90 -11.65
C TYR A 88 -10.27 19.14 -12.97
N GLU A 89 -9.67 19.98 -13.82
CA GLU A 89 -10.33 20.51 -15.01
C GLU A 89 -9.92 19.79 -16.31
N SER A 90 -8.73 19.23 -16.39
CA SER A 90 -8.24 18.56 -17.59
C SER A 90 -7.40 17.32 -17.25
N PRO A 91 -7.48 16.26 -18.06
CA PRO A 91 -8.25 16.13 -19.28
C PRO A 91 -9.75 15.89 -19.02
N ARG A 92 -10.62 16.46 -19.86
CA ARG A 92 -12.08 16.20 -19.85
C ARG A 92 -12.55 15.79 -21.23
N ALA A 93 -13.56 14.94 -21.27
CA ALA A 93 -14.19 14.55 -22.52
C ALA A 93 -14.76 15.80 -23.22
N SER A 94 -14.49 15.93 -24.51
CA SER A 94 -15.03 17.00 -25.36
C SER A 94 -16.51 16.77 -25.72
N SER A 95 -17.02 15.55 -25.52
CA SER A 95 -18.42 15.20 -25.72
C SER A 95 -19.25 15.47 -24.46
N PRO A 96 -20.57 15.75 -24.61
CA PRO A 96 -21.46 15.86 -23.46
C PRO A 96 -21.51 14.55 -22.69
N THR A 97 -21.03 14.56 -21.45
CA THR A 97 -21.06 13.39 -20.56
C THR A 97 -21.35 13.84 -19.13
N VAL A 98 -21.79 12.91 -18.29
CA VAL A 98 -21.94 13.12 -16.86
C VAL A 98 -20.54 13.09 -16.25
N GLN A 99 -20.02 14.27 -15.92
CA GLN A 99 -18.67 14.43 -15.39
C GLN A 99 -18.65 14.52 -13.87
N ILE A 100 -17.53 14.12 -13.27
CA ILE A 100 -17.25 14.39 -11.86
C ILE A 100 -17.12 15.92 -11.68
N PRO A 101 -17.65 16.49 -10.59
CA PRO A 101 -17.45 17.90 -10.25
C PRO A 101 -15.98 18.31 -10.25
N LEU A 102 -15.72 19.60 -10.47
CA LEU A 102 -14.35 20.11 -10.65
C LEU A 102 -13.49 19.95 -9.39
N GLN A 103 -14.10 19.84 -8.21
CA GLN A 103 -13.40 19.57 -6.95
C GLN A 103 -12.98 18.11 -6.75
N GLY A 104 -13.25 17.21 -7.71
CA GLY A 104 -12.80 15.81 -7.67
C GLY A 104 -13.67 14.86 -6.83
N ILE A 105 -14.68 15.38 -6.13
CA ILE A 105 -15.65 14.62 -5.34
C ILE A 105 -17.09 15.00 -5.69
N GLY A 106 -18.00 14.03 -5.58
CA GLY A 106 -19.43 14.20 -5.81
C GLY A 106 -19.90 13.52 -7.10
N ASN A 107 -21.17 13.72 -7.45
CA ASN A 107 -21.76 13.16 -8.65
C ASN A 107 -22.88 14.07 -9.19
N TRP A 108 -23.59 13.64 -10.23
CA TRP A 108 -24.64 14.43 -10.86
C TRP A 108 -25.83 14.77 -9.94
N CYS A 109 -26.18 13.89 -9.01
CA CYS A 109 -27.24 14.13 -8.01
C CYS A 109 -26.76 15.04 -6.88
N TYR A 110 -25.48 14.96 -6.55
CA TYR A 110 -24.88 15.64 -5.41
C TYR A 110 -23.60 16.37 -5.83
N PRO A 111 -23.70 17.38 -6.71
CA PRO A 111 -22.53 18.04 -7.31
C PRO A 111 -21.79 18.97 -6.34
N LEU A 112 -22.44 19.34 -5.24
CA LEU A 112 -21.91 20.22 -4.19
C LEU A 112 -21.38 19.46 -2.98
N VAL A 113 -21.31 18.12 -3.05
CA VAL A 113 -20.66 17.33 -2.00
C VAL A 113 -19.21 17.75 -1.89
N ASN A 114 -18.75 17.84 -0.65
CA ASN A 114 -17.37 18.10 -0.31
C ASN A 114 -17.03 17.33 0.97
N ALA A 115 -15.74 17.10 1.19
CA ALA A 115 -15.21 16.49 2.39
C ALA A 115 -14.12 17.39 2.98
N ASN A 116 -14.23 17.66 4.28
CA ASN A 116 -13.18 18.36 5.00
C ASN A 116 -12.14 17.33 5.47
N ILE A 117 -10.95 17.39 4.90
CA ILE A 117 -9.84 16.52 5.27
C ILE A 117 -8.99 17.26 6.29
N ASP A 118 -8.73 16.61 7.42
CA ASP A 118 -7.96 17.15 8.54
C ASP A 118 -6.80 16.19 8.85
N ASP A 119 -5.56 16.68 8.74
CA ASP A 119 -4.33 15.93 9.00
C ASP A 119 -3.72 16.27 10.38
N SER A 120 -4.36 17.13 11.17
CA SER A 120 -3.81 17.66 12.42
C SER A 120 -3.47 16.57 13.43
N GLY A 121 -4.31 15.53 13.52
CA GLY A 121 -4.06 14.38 14.39
C GLY A 121 -2.80 13.59 13.97
N LEU A 122 -2.61 13.37 12.67
CA LEU A 122 -1.42 12.68 12.15
C LEU A 122 -0.15 13.50 12.40
N ARG A 123 -0.22 14.82 12.16
CA ARG A 123 0.89 15.75 12.44
C ARG A 123 1.25 15.81 13.91
N ALA A 124 0.25 15.84 14.78
CA ALA A 124 0.45 15.84 16.23
C ALA A 124 1.12 14.55 16.70
N LEU A 125 0.74 13.40 16.13
CA LEU A 125 1.38 12.11 16.42
C LEU A 125 2.80 12.01 15.89
N ALA A 126 3.11 12.66 14.75
CA ALA A 126 4.45 12.71 14.20
C ALA A 126 5.41 13.61 15.01
N GLY A 127 4.88 14.67 15.64
CA GLY A 127 5.62 15.56 16.53
C GLY A 127 6.77 16.29 15.83
N GLU A 128 7.69 16.87 16.61
CA GLU A 128 8.88 17.55 16.08
C GLU A 128 9.88 16.57 15.44
N ASP A 129 9.80 15.29 15.79
CA ASP A 129 10.65 14.22 15.26
C ASP A 129 10.28 13.83 13.82
N GLY A 130 9.09 14.21 13.34
CA GLY A 130 8.63 13.94 11.97
C GLY A 130 8.40 12.44 11.71
N VAL A 131 8.05 11.67 12.74
CA VAL A 131 7.83 10.22 12.64
C VAL A 131 6.56 9.83 13.39
N PHE A 132 5.61 9.26 12.66
CA PHE A 132 4.41 8.63 13.23
C PHE A 132 4.64 7.12 13.38
N GLU A 133 4.46 6.58 14.60
CA GLU A 133 4.54 5.13 14.86
C GLU A 133 3.14 4.53 15.04
N THR A 134 2.83 3.43 14.33
CA THR A 134 1.57 2.69 14.54
C THR A 134 1.58 1.91 15.85
N PRO A 135 0.42 1.48 16.38
CA PRO A 135 0.38 0.61 17.58
C PRO A 135 1.19 -0.69 17.46
N GLU A 136 1.39 -1.18 16.23
CA GLU A 136 2.17 -2.37 15.90
C GLU A 136 3.69 -2.08 15.82
N GLY A 137 4.11 -0.82 15.98
CA GLY A 137 5.50 -0.39 15.98
C GLY A 137 6.09 -0.13 14.60
N ILE A 138 5.26 0.19 13.60
CA ILE A 138 5.71 0.53 12.24
C ILE A 138 5.92 2.05 12.16
N PRO A 139 7.14 2.54 11.89
CA PRO A 139 7.39 3.97 11.77
C PRO A 139 7.11 4.49 10.35
N PHE A 140 6.49 5.66 10.25
CA PHE A 140 6.26 6.41 9.03
C PHE A 140 6.86 7.81 9.19
N ALA A 141 7.85 8.15 8.35
CA ALA A 141 8.32 9.52 8.24
C ALA A 141 7.25 10.38 7.59
N THR A 142 6.81 11.43 8.29
CA THR A 142 5.79 12.36 7.80
C THR A 142 5.97 13.71 8.51
N PRO A 143 5.77 14.85 7.83
CA PRO A 143 5.93 16.15 8.46
C PRO A 143 5.06 16.31 9.71
N GLY A 144 5.68 16.84 10.76
CA GLY A 144 5.05 17.14 12.04
C GLY A 144 4.09 18.33 12.01
N PRO A 145 3.86 18.96 13.18
CA PRO A 145 3.07 20.19 13.29
C PRO A 145 3.62 21.28 12.35
N GLY A 146 2.75 21.88 11.55
CA GLY A 146 3.15 22.88 10.56
C GLY A 146 2.26 22.87 9.32
N LEU A 147 2.70 23.59 8.28
CA LEU A 147 1.99 23.74 7.01
C LEU A 147 2.70 23.08 5.83
N GLU A 148 3.76 22.32 6.10
CA GLU A 148 4.53 21.65 5.05
C GLU A 148 3.68 20.64 4.28
N ASN A 149 3.97 20.49 2.99
CA ASN A 149 3.40 19.46 2.15
C ASN A 149 3.65 18.09 2.78
N ASN A 150 2.66 17.19 2.76
CA ASN A 150 2.72 15.88 3.41
C ASN A 150 2.19 14.74 2.54
N ILE A 151 2.00 14.98 1.24
CA ILE A 151 1.61 13.94 0.30
C ILE A 151 2.34 14.11 -1.03
N VAL A 152 2.57 12.96 -1.67
CA VAL A 152 3.05 12.85 -3.05
C VAL A 152 1.82 12.49 -3.89
N PHE A 153 1.15 13.48 -4.48
CA PHE A 153 0.03 13.21 -5.38
C PHE A 153 0.52 12.75 -6.74
N THR A 154 -0.15 11.74 -7.28
CA THR A 154 -0.14 11.38 -8.69
C THR A 154 -1.56 11.42 -9.22
N SER A 155 -1.73 11.80 -10.48
CA SER A 155 -3.05 11.88 -11.10
C SER A 155 -2.98 11.84 -12.61
N LEU A 156 -4.04 11.31 -13.23
CA LEU A 156 -4.28 11.50 -14.66
C LEU A 156 -4.92 12.87 -14.97
N TRP A 157 -5.28 13.64 -13.94
CA TRP A 157 -5.59 15.06 -14.10
C TRP A 157 -4.29 15.87 -14.17
N ASP A 158 -4.27 16.91 -15.00
CA ASP A 158 -3.10 17.75 -15.28
C ASP A 158 -2.60 18.57 -14.06
N ASN A 159 -3.23 18.41 -12.90
CA ASN A 159 -2.84 19.04 -11.64
C ASN A 159 -1.55 18.45 -11.06
N PHE A 160 -1.28 17.17 -11.32
CA PHE A 160 -0.17 16.42 -10.73
C PHE A 160 0.46 15.48 -11.78
N PRO A 161 1.71 15.02 -11.57
CA PRO A 161 2.32 14.04 -12.46
C PRO A 161 1.51 12.73 -12.53
N GLU A 162 1.48 12.10 -13.70
CA GLU A 162 0.85 10.78 -13.87
C GLU A 162 1.58 9.69 -13.07
N GLU A 163 2.91 9.82 -12.95
CA GLU A 163 3.78 8.92 -12.22
C GLU A 163 4.88 9.69 -11.47
N ILE A 164 5.38 9.11 -10.37
CA ILE A 164 6.54 9.60 -9.63
C ILE A 164 7.42 8.41 -9.26
N THR A 165 8.70 8.50 -9.60
CA THR A 165 9.71 7.48 -9.24
C THR A 165 10.51 7.93 -8.02
N ILE A 166 10.47 7.12 -6.96
CA ILE A 166 11.25 7.34 -5.74
C ILE A 166 12.41 6.34 -5.73
N PRO A 167 13.68 6.78 -5.78
CA PRO A 167 14.82 5.87 -5.78
C PRO A 167 14.96 5.22 -4.40
N LEU A 168 15.08 3.90 -4.39
CA LEU A 168 15.29 3.09 -3.20
C LEU A 168 16.69 2.47 -3.24
N SER A 169 17.20 2.10 -2.07
CA SER A 169 18.49 1.41 -1.97
C SER A 169 18.45 0.36 -0.86
N GLY A 170 19.29 -0.67 -0.98
CA GLY A 170 19.37 -1.74 0.02
C GLY A 170 18.41 -2.90 -0.25
N LYS A 171 18.04 -3.61 0.82
CA LYS A 171 17.19 -4.80 0.79
C LYS A 171 16.23 -4.77 1.96
N ALA A 172 14.96 -5.08 1.70
CA ALA A 172 13.93 -5.19 2.72
C ALA A 172 13.08 -6.44 2.48
N SER A 173 12.53 -7.02 3.56
CA SER A 173 11.55 -8.10 3.45
C SER A 173 10.13 -7.59 3.28
N HIS A 174 9.86 -6.35 3.70
CA HIS A 174 8.55 -5.71 3.69
C HIS A 174 8.67 -4.23 3.30
N ALA A 175 7.64 -3.72 2.63
CA ALA A 175 7.42 -2.31 2.42
C ALA A 175 6.04 -1.93 2.98
N TYR A 176 5.99 -0.86 3.77
CA TYR A 176 4.76 -0.32 4.35
C TYR A 176 4.48 1.04 3.73
N LEU A 177 3.26 1.22 3.23
CA LEU A 177 2.85 2.42 2.52
C LEU A 177 1.69 3.06 3.28
N LEU A 178 1.86 4.32 3.69
CA LEU A 178 0.77 5.15 4.19
C LEU A 178 0.21 5.93 3.00
N MET A 179 -1.00 5.56 2.58
CA MET A 179 -1.61 6.10 1.36
C MET A 179 -2.96 6.75 1.67
N ALA A 180 -3.23 7.85 0.98
CA ALA A 180 -4.54 8.49 0.92
C ALA A 180 -4.90 8.71 -0.55
N GLY A 181 -6.20 8.64 -0.85
CA GLY A 181 -6.69 8.85 -2.20
C GLY A 181 -8.21 8.88 -2.23
N SER A 182 -8.76 9.31 -3.35
CA SER A 182 -10.20 9.37 -3.58
C SER A 182 -10.56 8.59 -4.83
N THR A 183 -11.61 7.78 -4.72
CA THR A 183 -12.23 7.11 -5.87
C THR A 183 -13.72 7.42 -5.89
N ASN A 184 -14.35 7.20 -7.05
CA ASN A 184 -15.79 7.30 -7.22
C ASN A 184 -16.43 5.92 -7.35
N PRO A 185 -17.74 5.78 -7.04
CA PRO A 185 -18.44 4.49 -7.16
C PRO A 185 -18.32 3.84 -8.56
N MET A 186 -18.23 4.66 -9.61
CA MET A 186 -18.05 4.17 -11.00
C MET A 186 -16.65 3.58 -11.27
N GLN A 187 -15.69 3.78 -10.36
CA GLN A 187 -14.31 3.29 -10.45
C GLN A 187 -14.05 2.07 -9.56
N SER A 188 -15.10 1.53 -8.92
CA SER A 188 -15.05 0.30 -8.12
C SER A 188 -14.59 -0.89 -8.94
N ARG A 189 -13.71 -1.72 -8.35
CA ARG A 189 -13.15 -2.95 -8.95
C ARG A 189 -12.25 -2.74 -10.17
N PHE A 190 -11.88 -1.50 -10.46
CA PHE A 190 -10.85 -1.15 -11.45
C PHE A 190 -9.55 -0.76 -10.74
N ASP A 191 -8.43 -0.86 -11.46
CA ASP A 191 -7.16 -0.28 -11.03
C ASP A 191 -7.27 1.24 -11.06
N ASN A 192 -7.28 1.86 -9.87
CA ASN A 192 -7.28 3.31 -9.74
C ASN A 192 -5.87 3.90 -9.68
N GLY A 193 -4.87 3.03 -9.49
CA GLY A 193 -3.45 3.33 -9.45
C GLY A 193 -2.66 2.06 -9.26
N ILE A 194 -1.34 2.12 -9.46
CA ILE A 194 -0.42 1.00 -9.29
C ILE A 194 0.78 1.51 -8.51
N VAL A 195 1.20 0.77 -7.49
CA VAL A 195 2.53 0.93 -6.90
C VAL A 195 3.42 -0.15 -7.49
N GLU A 196 4.46 0.25 -8.19
CA GLU A 196 5.43 -0.66 -8.80
C GLU A 196 6.78 -0.54 -8.06
N VAL A 197 7.39 -1.69 -7.75
CA VAL A 197 8.76 -1.79 -7.26
C VAL A 197 9.59 -2.49 -8.32
N GLU A 198 10.59 -1.79 -8.85
CA GLU A 198 11.60 -2.33 -9.76
C GLU A 198 12.87 -2.66 -8.98
N TYR A 199 13.36 -3.90 -9.13
CA TYR A 199 14.56 -4.40 -8.45
C TYR A 199 15.81 -4.26 -9.33
N GLU A 200 16.99 -4.38 -8.74
CA GLU A 200 18.29 -4.25 -9.43
C GLU A 200 18.48 -5.28 -10.57
N ASP A 201 17.85 -6.45 -10.46
CA ASP A 201 17.87 -7.49 -11.50
C ASP A 201 16.84 -7.26 -12.63
N GLY A 202 16.11 -6.14 -12.58
CA GLY A 202 15.06 -5.78 -13.54
C GLY A 202 13.72 -6.47 -13.30
N ALA A 203 13.61 -7.31 -12.27
CA ALA A 203 12.31 -7.86 -11.87
C ALA A 203 11.40 -6.74 -11.33
N LYS A 204 10.08 -6.97 -11.39
CA LYS A 204 9.06 -6.01 -10.93
C LYS A 204 8.05 -6.68 -10.01
N THR A 205 7.58 -5.94 -9.02
CA THR A 205 6.43 -6.30 -8.20
C THR A 205 5.41 -5.16 -8.23
N GLU A 206 4.17 -5.49 -8.55
CA GLU A 206 3.08 -4.52 -8.66
C GLU A 206 2.06 -4.73 -7.54
N LEU A 207 1.60 -3.63 -6.96
CA LEU A 207 0.45 -3.56 -6.06
C LEU A 207 -0.64 -2.71 -6.72
N PRO A 208 -1.64 -3.33 -7.36
CA PRO A 208 -2.80 -2.63 -7.89
C PRO A 208 -3.68 -2.05 -6.77
N LEU A 209 -4.04 -0.77 -6.88
CA LEU A 209 -4.91 -0.07 -5.95
C LEU A 209 -6.36 -0.15 -6.45
N ARG A 210 -7.07 -1.19 -6.00
CA ARG A 210 -8.48 -1.43 -6.35
C ARG A 210 -9.38 -1.19 -5.14
N ASN A 211 -10.32 -0.26 -5.24
CA ASN A 211 -11.38 -0.17 -4.25
C ASN A 211 -12.42 -1.31 -4.43
N PRO A 212 -13.03 -1.81 -3.33
CA PRO A 212 -14.00 -2.91 -3.36
C PRO A 212 -15.23 -2.67 -4.26
#